data_AF-A0A6S6M023-F1
#
_entry.id   AF-A0A6S6M023-F1
#
_cell.length_a   1.000
_cell.length_b   1.000
_cell.length_c   1.000
_cell.angle_alpha   90.00
_cell.angle_beta   90.00
_cell.angle_gamma   90.00
#
_symmetry.space_group_name_H-M   'P 1'
#
loop_
_entity.id
_entity.type
_entity.pdbx_description
1 polymer ?
#
loop_
_entity_poly.entity_id
_entity_poly.type
_entity_poly.pdbx_seq_one_letter_code
_entity_poly.pdbx_strand_id
1 'polypeptide(L)'
;MLKAKQPYDVENNTLAVVNFYGPSTSESAYWVNFDWNKAIEAGMKAAGQPYSGKYGWVDTTMVWSLNHMVAPKEQALRCIDCHEKGRIKWNELGYHKDLRLGRY
;
A
#
# COMPACT_ATOMS: atom_id res chain seq x y z
N MET A 1 -1.51 -7.47 3.17
CA MET A 1 -1.06 -6.45 2.19
C MET A 1 -2.19 -5.45 2.01
N LEU A 2 -1.88 -4.16 1.99
CA LEU A 2 -2.85 -3.12 1.64
C LEU A 2 -2.59 -2.69 0.20
N LYS A 3 -3.64 -2.68 -0.62
CA LYS A 3 -3.61 -2.12 -1.97
C LYS A 3 -4.43 -0.84 -1.98
N ALA A 4 -3.90 0.19 -2.61
CA ALA A 4 -4.58 1.48 -2.72
C ALA A 4 -4.28 2.13 -4.07
N LYS A 5 -5.10 3.11 -4.45
CA LYS A 5 -4.81 4.04 -5.53
C LYS A 5 -4.58 5.41 -4.89
N GLN A 6 -3.37 5.95 -5.01
CA GLN A 6 -2.94 7.17 -4.32
C GLN A 6 -2.60 8.27 -5.34
N PRO A 7 -2.78 9.55 -4.98
CA PRO A 7 -2.41 10.64 -5.86
C PRO A 7 -0.89 10.76 -5.95
N TYR A 8 -0.40 11.17 -7.11
CA TYR A 8 1.01 11.48 -7.35
C TYR A 8 1.12 12.71 -8.26
N ASP A 9 2.24 13.43 -8.15
CA ASP A 9 2.58 14.51 -9.07
C ASP A 9 3.07 13.91 -10.40
N VAL A 10 2.37 14.24 -11.49
CA VAL A 10 2.62 13.64 -12.82
C VAL A 10 3.97 14.04 -13.39
N GLU A 11 4.39 15.29 -13.19
CA GLU A 11 5.62 15.80 -13.79
C GLU A 11 6.85 15.43 -12.93
N ASN A 12 6.71 15.50 -11.60
CA ASN A 12 7.80 15.16 -10.69
C ASN A 12 7.93 13.66 -10.39
N ASN A 13 6.93 12.84 -10.76
CA ASN A 13 6.87 11.41 -10.49
C ASN A 13 7.01 11.05 -8.99
N THR A 14 6.47 11.89 -8.11
CA THR A 14 6.50 11.70 -6.65
C THR A 14 5.10 11.48 -6.09
N LEU A 15 4.95 10.55 -5.14
CA LEU A 15 3.68 10.39 -4.41
C LEU A 15 3.30 11.70 -3.72
N ALA A 16 2.03 12.08 -3.83
CA ALA A 16 1.54 13.35 -3.32
C ALA A 16 1.28 13.26 -1.81
N VAL A 17 1.69 14.30 -1.08
CA VAL A 17 1.24 14.57 0.28
C VAL A 17 -0.02 15.41 0.21
N VAL A 18 -1.09 14.93 0.83
CA VAL A 18 -2.42 15.55 0.73
C VAL A 18 -2.81 16.12 2.09
N ASN A 19 -3.23 17.38 2.11
CA ASN A 19 -3.88 17.96 3.27
C ASN A 19 -5.34 17.49 3.36
N PHE A 20 -5.59 16.37 4.03
CA PHE A 20 -6.95 15.81 4.13
C PHE A 20 -7.87 16.55 5.10
N TYR A 21 -7.35 16.97 6.25
CA TYR A 21 -8.15 17.45 7.38
C TYR A 21 -7.92 18.93 7.68
N GLY A 22 -8.96 19.62 8.11
CA GLY A 22 -8.92 21.00 8.60
C GLY A 22 -10.25 21.41 9.23
N PRO A 23 -10.31 22.57 9.91
CA PRO A 23 -11.58 23.14 10.38
C PRO A 23 -12.52 23.40 9.20
N SER A 24 -13.82 23.57 9.45
CA SER A 24 -14.81 23.87 8.39
C SER A 24 -14.53 25.17 7.62
N THR A 25 -13.67 26.04 8.16
CA THR A 25 -13.19 27.27 7.52
C THR A 25 -11.90 27.07 6.72
N SER A 26 -11.37 25.84 6.65
CA SER A 26 -10.14 25.55 5.94
C SER A 26 -10.32 25.73 4.44
N GLU A 27 -9.48 26.55 3.84
CA GLU A 27 -9.49 26.74 2.40
C GLU A 27 -8.82 25.60 1.62
N SER A 28 -7.96 24.79 2.26
CA SER A 28 -7.11 23.81 1.56
C SER A 28 -7.35 22.36 1.97
N ALA A 29 -8.11 22.09 3.04
CA ALA A 29 -8.40 20.72 3.44
C ALA A 29 -9.34 20.02 2.44
N TYR A 30 -8.98 18.81 2.02
CA TYR A 30 -9.78 18.01 1.09
C TYR A 30 -11.18 17.69 1.66
N TRP A 31 -11.30 17.32 2.93
CA TRP A 31 -12.61 16.97 3.52
C TRP A 31 -13.56 18.15 3.73
N VAL A 32 -13.11 19.38 3.46
CA VAL A 32 -13.93 20.59 3.53
C VAL A 32 -14.38 21.02 2.13
N ASN A 33 -13.45 21.04 1.16
CA ASN A 33 -13.69 21.62 -0.17
C ASN A 33 -13.78 20.58 -1.29
N PHE A 34 -13.32 19.35 -1.04
CA PHE A 34 -13.22 18.24 -2.00
C PHE A 34 -12.40 18.56 -3.26
N ASP A 35 -11.45 19.49 -3.14
CA ASP A 35 -10.50 19.85 -4.20
C ASP A 35 -9.16 19.15 -3.98
N TRP A 36 -8.86 18.16 -4.83
CA TRP A 36 -7.60 17.42 -4.79
C TRP A 36 -6.38 18.30 -5.08
N ASN A 37 -6.49 19.19 -6.07
CA ASN A 37 -5.35 19.96 -6.54
C ASN A 37 -4.89 20.92 -5.43
N LYS A 38 -5.84 21.59 -4.79
CA LYS A 38 -5.60 22.51 -3.68
C LYS A 38 -5.08 21.80 -2.42
N ALA A 39 -5.63 20.62 -2.12
CA ALA A 39 -5.19 19.82 -0.97
C ALA A 39 -3.79 19.24 -1.15
N ILE A 40 -3.45 18.81 -2.37
CA ILE A 40 -2.10 18.34 -2.72
C ILE A 40 -1.11 19.50 -2.66
N GLU A 41 -1.42 20.65 -3.26
CA GLU A 41 -0.54 21.82 -3.21
C GLU A 41 -0.20 22.21 -1.77
N ALA A 42 -1.21 22.30 -0.90
CA ALA A 42 -1.01 22.61 0.51
C ALA A 42 -0.20 21.54 1.25
N GLY A 43 -0.50 20.25 1.01
CA GLY A 43 0.20 19.13 1.65
C GLY A 43 1.67 19.03 1.21
N MET A 44 1.94 19.15 -0.09
CA MET A 44 3.29 19.15 -0.66
C MET A 44 4.10 20.34 -0.15
N LYS A 45 3.50 21.54 -0.12
CA LYS A 45 4.14 22.73 0.47
C LYS A 45 4.49 22.52 1.94
N ALA A 46 3.59 21.95 2.73
CA ALA A 46 3.85 21.64 4.14
C ALA A 46 4.96 20.59 4.32
N ALA A 47 5.07 19.64 3.39
CA ALA A 47 6.14 18.63 3.36
C ALA A 47 7.47 19.14 2.76
N GLY A 48 7.53 20.41 2.32
CA GLY A 48 8.71 20.98 1.68
C GLY A 48 9.02 20.36 0.31
N GLN A 49 8.02 19.82 -0.38
CA GLN A 49 8.16 19.17 -1.69
C GLN A 49 7.59 20.05 -2.81
N PRO A 50 8.19 20.02 -4.02
CA PRO A 50 7.64 20.72 -5.17
C PRO A 50 6.32 20.09 -5.61
N TYR A 51 5.41 20.91 -6.15
CA TYR A 51 4.19 20.43 -6.79
C TYR A 51 4.03 21.09 -8.16
N SER A 52 3.81 20.30 -9.20
CA SER A 52 3.68 20.77 -10.59
C SER A 52 2.33 21.39 -10.91
N GLY A 53 1.33 21.24 -10.02
CA GLY A 53 -0.06 21.61 -10.29
C GLY A 53 -0.85 20.54 -11.07
N LYS A 54 -0.20 19.43 -11.45
CA LYS A 54 -0.85 18.29 -12.11
C LYS A 54 -0.69 17.04 -11.26
N TYR A 55 -1.82 16.40 -10.95
CA TYR A 55 -1.83 15.11 -10.28
C TYR A 55 -2.47 14.03 -11.14
N GLY A 56 -2.02 12.80 -10.90
CA GLY A 56 -2.63 11.59 -11.41
C GLY A 56 -2.84 10.60 -10.29
N TRP A 57 -3.14 9.36 -10.66
CA TRP A 57 -3.36 8.27 -9.71
C TRP A 57 -2.45 7.10 -10.02
N VAL A 58 -1.84 6.53 -8.99
CA VAL A 58 -0.97 5.36 -9.11
C VAL A 58 -1.41 4.27 -8.15
N ASP A 59 -1.29 3.02 -8.57
CA ASP A 59 -1.56 1.87 -7.70
C ASP A 59 -0.36 1.62 -6.78
N THR A 60 -0.64 1.52 -5.49
CA THR A 60 0.36 1.26 -4.45
C THR A 60 0.05 -0.04 -3.72
N THR A 61 1.11 -0.71 -3.27
CA THR A 61 1.01 -1.86 -2.39
C THR A 61 1.92 -1.60 -1.19
N MET A 62 1.34 -1.66 0.01
CA MET A 62 2.11 -1.61 1.25
C MET A 62 2.06 -2.97 1.96
N VAL A 63 3.22 -3.40 2.43
CA VAL A 63 3.44 -4.67 3.12
C VAL A 63 3.84 -4.40 4.57
N TRP A 64 3.25 -5.15 5.49
CA TRP A 64 3.61 -5.14 6.90
C TRP A 64 3.75 -6.58 7.38
N SER A 65 4.65 -6.78 8.34
CA SER A 65 4.79 -8.05 9.03
C SER A 65 3.58 -8.33 9.92
N LEU A 66 3.13 -9.59 9.93
CA LEU A 66 2.09 -10.07 10.84
C LEU A 66 2.77 -10.68 12.08
N ASN A 67 2.67 -10.00 13.22
CA ASN A 67 3.43 -10.35 14.44
C ASN A 67 2.54 -10.71 15.65
N HIS A 68 1.23 -10.55 15.53
CA HIS A 68 0.26 -10.82 16.59
C HIS A 68 -0.73 -11.90 16.16
N MET A 69 -1.64 -12.30 17.06
CA MET A 69 -2.57 -13.41 16.85
C MET A 69 -1.85 -14.76 16.62
N VAL A 70 -0.81 -15.03 17.41
CA VAL A 70 -0.16 -16.36 17.42
C VAL A 70 -1.17 -17.39 17.91
N ALA A 71 -1.50 -18.35 17.05
CA ALA A 71 -2.46 -19.40 17.37
C ALA A 71 -1.87 -20.46 18.32
N PRO A 72 -2.70 -21.21 19.08
CA PRO A 72 -2.26 -22.38 19.82
C PRO A 72 -1.55 -23.41 18.93
N LYS A 73 -0.67 -24.24 19.52
CA LYS A 73 0.18 -25.19 18.78
C LYS A 73 -0.63 -26.16 17.91
N GLU A 74 -1.86 -26.49 18.31
CA GLU A 74 -2.77 -27.39 17.61
C GLU A 74 -3.23 -26.82 16.25
N GLN A 75 -3.13 -25.50 16.08
CA GLN A 75 -3.51 -24.76 14.86
C GLN A 75 -2.29 -24.28 14.05
N ALA A 76 -1.08 -24.64 14.47
CA ALA A 76 0.12 -24.32 13.70
C ALA A 76 0.08 -25.03 12.34
N LEU A 77 0.59 -24.34 11.31
CA LEU A 77 0.69 -24.91 9.96
C LEU A 77 1.43 -26.26 10.01
N ARG A 78 0.85 -27.26 9.36
CA ARG A 78 1.38 -28.60 9.19
C ARG A 78 1.97 -28.73 7.79
N CYS A 79 2.73 -29.79 7.56
CA CYS A 79 3.40 -30.02 6.27
C CYS A 79 2.45 -29.90 5.07
N ILE A 80 1.26 -30.49 5.17
CA ILE A 80 0.28 -30.50 4.08
C ILE A 80 -0.27 -29.11 3.74
N ASP A 81 -0.22 -28.15 4.67
CA ASP A 81 -0.74 -26.82 4.42
C ASP A 81 0.11 -26.08 3.38
N CYS A 82 1.43 -26.32 3.39
CA CYS A 82 2.34 -25.77 2.38
C CYS A 82 2.46 -26.66 1.14
N HIS A 83 2.62 -27.98 1.33
CA HIS A 83 2.99 -28.91 0.25
C HIS A 83 1.80 -29.47 -0.55
N GLU A 84 0.58 -29.34 -0.03
CA GLU A 84 -0.61 -29.89 -0.70
C GLU A 84 -1.73 -28.87 -0.85
N LYS A 85 -2.01 -28.10 0.20
CA LYS A 85 -3.07 -27.09 0.17
C LYS A 85 -2.63 -25.74 -0.39
N GLY A 86 -1.37 -25.60 -0.79
CA GLY A 86 -0.89 -24.46 -1.57
C GLY A 86 -0.75 -23.15 -0.79
N ARG A 87 -0.35 -23.18 0.49
CA ARG A 87 -0.10 -21.96 1.28
C ARG A 87 1.06 -21.11 0.73
N ILE A 88 2.01 -21.74 0.03
CA ILE A 88 3.21 -21.12 -0.52
C ILE A 88 3.16 -21.16 -2.04
N LYS A 89 3.49 -20.04 -2.68
CA LYS A 89 3.77 -19.97 -4.12
C LYS A 89 5.26 -20.15 -4.37
N TRP A 90 5.69 -21.39 -4.62
CA TRP A 90 7.10 -21.75 -4.71
C TRP A 90 7.89 -20.95 -5.75
N ASN A 91 7.32 -20.75 -6.94
CA ASN A 91 7.95 -20.00 -8.01
C ASN A 91 8.20 -18.53 -7.64
N GLU A 92 7.27 -17.89 -6.93
CA GLU A 92 7.42 -16.49 -6.47
C GLU A 92 8.51 -16.35 -5.39
N LEU A 93 8.85 -17.44 -4.70
CA LEU A 93 9.96 -17.52 -3.75
C LEU A 93 11.29 -17.97 -4.40
N GLY A 94 11.32 -18.18 -5.71
CA GLY A 94 12.52 -18.62 -6.44
C GLY A 94 12.76 -20.13 -6.45
N TYR A 95 11.82 -20.94 -5.95
CA TYR A 95 11.88 -22.39 -6.06
C TYR A 95 11.22 -22.85 -7.36
N HIS A 96 11.87 -23.77 -8.07
CA HIS A 96 11.35 -24.31 -9.33
C HIS A 96 10.12 -25.22 -9.18
N LYS A 97 9.90 -25.78 -7.99
CA LYS A 97 8.76 -26.62 -7.62
C LYS A 97 8.74 -26.81 -6.10
N ASP A 98 7.69 -27.43 -5.57
CA ASP A 98 7.70 -27.93 -4.21
C ASP A 98 8.90 -28.90 -4.01
N LEU A 99 9.86 -28.52 -3.15
CA LEU A 99 11.06 -29.32 -2.90
C LEU A 99 10.76 -30.68 -2.24
N ARG A 100 9.63 -30.83 -1.53
CA ARG A 100 9.25 -32.08 -0.88
C ARG A 100 8.57 -33.03 -1.85
N LEU A 101 7.60 -32.54 -2.62
CA LEU A 101 6.75 -33.38 -3.47
C LEU A 101 7.18 -33.38 -4.94
N GLY A 102 8.10 -32.50 -5.33
CA GLY A 102 8.60 -32.41 -6.70
C GLY A 102 7.55 -31.99 -7.73
N ARG A 103 6.45 -31.37 -7.29
CA ARG A 103 5.32 -30.92 -8.12
C ARG A 103 5.14 -29.40 -8.05
N TYR A 104 4.52 -28.83 -9.08
CA TYR A 104 4.25 -27.39 -9.21
C TYR A 104 3.01 -26.98 -8.43
#